data_AF-A0A1B0CLG2-F1
#
_entry.id   AF-A0A1B0CLG2-F1
#
_cell.length_a   1.000
_cell.length_b   1.000
_cell.length_c   1.000
_cell.angle_alpha   90.00
_cell.angle_beta   90.00
_cell.angle_gamma   90.00
#
_symmetry.space_group_name_H-M   'P 1'
#
loop_
_entity.id
_entity.type
_entity.pdbx_description
1 polymer ?
#
loop_
_entity_poly.entity_id
_entity_poly.type
_entity_poly.pdbx_seq_one_letter_code
_entity_poly.pdbx_strand_id
1 'polypeptide(L)'
;MQHLYGTAISGISSGSSRLMRDHGIFWFNCLPLRALVGILQFMCECVCARTTVKERRKYKNREKSPEKGAEDVPGEKDKNLGKLANFPGNSQRRGSAMSAQCSHPCDEAVIATNDDASECKRSAVRLGYWQDDYLSFFIKNPAERKAPEINRGYFARVRGVEICIEKFLHKTSGSACQIINLGCGFDTLYWRLRESGYQIANFIELDFPTVTAKKCYAIKRNKRLLEKIHVPDDGEVRLSSTDLHASNYHIMGVDLRNIDELQNKLNQAEIDYTIPTIFLAECVLVYIETQNCHNLLKWLATHFPISAFVNYEQDIEITVEKRMSSLNID
;
A
#
# COMPACT_ATOMS: atom_id res chain seq x y z
N MET A 1 -45.12 -2.51 12.86
CA MET A 1 -44.01 -1.59 12.56
C MET A 1 -42.70 -2.37 12.71
N GLN A 2 -42.50 -3.41 11.89
CA GLN A 2 -41.56 -3.49 10.75
C GLN A 2 -40.09 -3.35 11.24
N HIS A 3 -39.46 -4.38 11.82
CA HIS A 3 -38.95 -5.62 11.18
C HIS A 3 -38.30 -5.39 9.80
N LEU A 4 -36.97 -5.23 9.78
CA LEU A 4 -36.15 -5.50 8.61
C LEU A 4 -35.33 -6.75 8.89
N TYR A 5 -35.84 -7.88 8.40
CA TYR A 5 -35.08 -9.12 8.25
C TYR A 5 -33.92 -8.87 7.28
N GLY A 6 -32.69 -8.87 7.78
CA GLY A 6 -31.51 -9.04 6.95
C GLY A 6 -31.41 -10.50 6.54
N THR A 7 -31.64 -10.81 5.27
CA THR A 7 -31.36 -12.13 4.71
C THR A 7 -29.86 -12.36 4.72
N ALA A 8 -29.37 -13.20 5.64
CA ALA A 8 -28.02 -13.70 5.62
C ALA A 8 -27.86 -14.63 4.41
N ILE A 9 -27.21 -14.15 3.35
CA ILE A 9 -26.68 -15.04 2.32
C ILE A 9 -25.35 -15.56 2.85
N SER A 10 -25.35 -16.80 3.33
CA SER A 10 -24.16 -17.54 3.72
C SER A 10 -23.30 -17.82 2.48
N GLY A 11 -22.40 -16.90 2.17
CA GLY A 11 -21.26 -17.11 1.28
C GLY A 11 -20.00 -17.33 2.11
N ILE A 12 -19.35 -18.47 1.89
CA ILE A 12 -18.01 -18.78 2.40
C ILE A 12 -17.08 -17.67 1.93
N SER A 13 -16.18 -17.22 2.80
CA SER A 13 -15.30 -16.08 2.54
C SER A 13 -13.85 -16.47 2.74
N SER A 14 -12.95 -15.78 2.03
CA SER A 14 -11.50 -15.84 2.26
C SER A 14 -11.13 -15.75 3.75
N GLY A 15 -9.99 -16.33 4.14
CA GLY A 15 -9.51 -16.37 5.52
C GLY A 15 -9.48 -14.98 6.18
N SER A 16 -9.05 -13.96 5.44
CA SER A 16 -9.07 -12.54 5.86
C SER A 16 -10.49 -12.00 6.06
N SER A 17 -11.42 -12.33 5.16
CA SER A 17 -12.82 -11.92 5.23
C SER A 17 -13.59 -12.58 6.37
N ARG A 18 -13.21 -13.81 6.76
CA ARG A 18 -13.75 -14.49 7.95
C ARG A 18 -13.26 -13.80 9.23
N LEU A 19 -11.97 -13.49 9.27
CA LEU A 19 -11.29 -12.78 10.37
C LEU A 19 -11.89 -11.41 10.67
N MET A 20 -12.22 -10.62 9.64
CA MET A 20 -12.79 -9.28 9.79
C MET A 20 -14.19 -9.31 10.42
N ARG A 21 -14.98 -10.35 10.11
CA ARG A 21 -16.32 -10.55 10.70
C ARG A 21 -16.25 -10.91 12.18
N ASP A 22 -15.25 -11.68 12.58
CA ASP A 22 -15.05 -12.11 13.97
C ASP A 22 -14.68 -10.93 14.90
N HIS A 23 -14.19 -9.80 14.36
CA HIS A 23 -13.77 -8.62 15.13
C HIS A 23 -14.71 -7.40 15.01
N GLY A 24 -15.93 -7.57 14.52
CA GLY A 24 -16.94 -6.48 14.51
C GLY A 24 -16.67 -5.36 13.50
N ILE A 25 -15.80 -5.58 12.52
CA ILE A 25 -15.53 -4.63 11.45
C ILE A 25 -16.70 -4.69 10.44
N PHE A 26 -17.46 -3.60 10.32
CA PHE A 26 -18.64 -3.55 9.45
C PHE A 26 -18.29 -3.66 7.97
N TRP A 27 -18.93 -4.61 7.30
CA TRP A 27 -18.76 -4.90 5.89
C TRP A 27 -19.72 -4.08 5.03
N PHE A 28 -19.19 -3.26 4.10
CA PHE A 28 -19.96 -2.76 2.97
C PHE A 28 -19.70 -3.64 1.76
N ASN A 29 -20.63 -4.57 1.53
CA ASN A 29 -20.73 -5.21 0.23
C ASN A 29 -21.01 -4.12 -0.81
N CYS A 30 -20.08 -3.90 -1.74
CA CYS A 30 -20.40 -3.11 -2.93
C CYS A 30 -21.55 -3.84 -3.66
N LEU A 31 -22.75 -3.24 -3.61
CA LEU A 31 -23.99 -3.76 -4.17
C LEU A 31 -23.86 -4.19 -5.65
N PRO A 32 -24.79 -5.03 -6.15
CA PRO A 32 -24.55 -5.93 -7.27
C PRO A 32 -24.64 -5.20 -8.62
N LEU A 33 -23.51 -4.71 -9.13
CA LEU A 33 -23.40 -4.44 -10.57
C LEU A 33 -23.20 -5.77 -11.30
N ARG A 34 -24.28 -6.51 -11.55
CA ARG A 34 -24.30 -7.77 -12.33
C ARG A 34 -23.63 -7.64 -13.71
N ALA A 35 -23.48 -6.43 -14.25
CA ALA A 35 -22.75 -6.18 -15.50
C ALA A 35 -21.23 -5.99 -15.34
N LEU A 36 -20.74 -5.59 -14.15
CA LEU A 36 -19.30 -5.45 -13.87
C LEU A 36 -18.68 -6.75 -13.36
N VAL A 37 -19.45 -7.63 -12.71
CA VAL A 37 -18.93 -8.90 -12.20
C VAL A 37 -18.32 -9.75 -13.32
N GLY A 38 -18.96 -9.85 -14.49
CA GLY A 38 -18.40 -10.61 -15.63
C GLY A 38 -17.11 -10.02 -16.21
N ILE A 39 -16.95 -8.69 -16.15
CA ILE A 39 -15.76 -7.98 -16.64
C ILE A 39 -14.65 -8.00 -15.57
N LEU A 40 -14.95 -7.85 -14.28
CA LEU A 40 -13.98 -8.02 -13.21
C LEU A 40 -13.48 -9.47 -13.09
N GLN A 41 -14.35 -10.46 -13.28
CA GLN A 41 -14.00 -11.89 -13.22
C GLN A 41 -12.96 -12.26 -14.29
N PHE A 42 -13.19 -11.85 -15.55
CA PHE A 42 -12.28 -12.19 -16.66
C PHE A 42 -10.98 -11.38 -16.64
N MET A 43 -11.02 -10.15 -16.12
CA MET A 43 -9.84 -9.28 -16.11
C MET A 43 -8.87 -9.59 -14.96
N CYS A 44 -9.35 -10.12 -13.83
CA CYS A 44 -8.50 -10.64 -12.77
C CYS A 44 -7.64 -11.82 -13.28
N GLU A 45 -8.23 -12.72 -14.08
CA GLU A 45 -7.54 -13.86 -14.71
C GLU A 45 -6.46 -13.42 -15.72
N CYS A 46 -6.73 -12.40 -16.54
CA CYS A 46 -5.81 -11.94 -17.58
C CYS A 46 -4.60 -11.15 -17.05
N VAL A 47 -4.77 -10.39 -15.97
CA VAL A 47 -3.67 -9.65 -15.31
C VAL A 47 -2.74 -10.62 -14.57
N CYS A 48 -3.30 -11.57 -13.81
CA CYS A 48 -2.54 -12.52 -12.98
C CYS A 48 -1.74 -13.55 -13.79
N ALA A 49 -2.26 -14.01 -14.94
CA ALA A 49 -1.57 -14.98 -15.78
C ALA A 49 -0.29 -14.43 -16.44
N ARG A 50 -0.17 -13.11 -16.63
CA ARG A 50 1.01 -12.51 -17.29
C ARG A 50 2.16 -12.23 -16.32
N THR A 51 1.87 -11.89 -15.06
CA THR A 51 2.90 -11.65 -14.03
C THR A 51 3.59 -12.96 -13.65
N THR A 52 2.81 -14.03 -13.41
CA THR A 52 3.32 -15.37 -13.11
C THR A 52 4.12 -16.00 -14.25
N VAL A 53 3.77 -15.75 -15.52
CA VAL A 53 4.53 -16.25 -16.69
C VAL A 53 5.84 -15.49 -16.91
N LYS A 54 5.88 -14.18 -16.65
CA LYS A 54 7.13 -13.39 -16.72
C LYS A 54 8.14 -13.81 -15.64
N GLU A 55 7.67 -14.09 -14.42
CA GLU A 55 8.52 -14.58 -13.33
C GLU A 55 9.08 -15.98 -13.59
N ARG A 56 8.24 -16.92 -14.09
CA ARG A 56 8.70 -18.26 -14.48
C ARG A 56 9.75 -18.24 -15.60
N ARG A 57 9.68 -17.28 -16.54
CA ARG A 57 10.69 -17.09 -17.60
C ARG A 57 12.01 -16.52 -17.07
N LYS A 58 11.96 -15.60 -16.10
CA LYS A 58 13.18 -15.09 -15.44
C LYS A 58 13.89 -16.20 -14.65
N TYR A 59 13.14 -17.07 -13.97
CA TYR A 59 13.70 -18.18 -13.19
C TYR A 59 14.36 -19.25 -14.08
N LYS A 60 13.68 -19.67 -15.17
CA LYS A 60 14.23 -20.65 -16.15
C LYS A 60 15.48 -20.19 -16.88
N ASN A 61 15.71 -18.88 -17.00
CA ASN A 61 16.91 -18.35 -17.65
C ASN A 61 18.12 -18.23 -16.70
N ARG A 62 17.90 -18.25 -15.37
CA ARG A 62 19.00 -18.27 -14.39
C ARG A 62 19.60 -19.66 -14.18
N GLU A 63 18.81 -20.73 -14.30
CA GLU A 63 19.28 -22.12 -14.18
C GLU A 63 20.12 -22.61 -15.38
N LYS A 64 20.31 -21.80 -16.43
CA LYS A 64 21.02 -22.19 -17.67
C LYS A 64 22.42 -21.59 -17.84
N SER A 65 23.01 -20.98 -16.80
CA SER A 65 24.40 -20.50 -16.86
C SER A 65 25.32 -21.45 -16.08
N PRO A 66 26.28 -22.14 -16.73
CA PRO A 66 27.21 -22.99 -16.01
C PRO A 66 28.24 -22.16 -15.23
N GLU A 67 28.48 -22.55 -13.98
CA GLU A 67 29.54 -22.03 -13.12
C GLU A 67 30.90 -22.10 -13.81
N LYS A 68 31.62 -20.98 -13.89
CA LYS A 68 33.04 -20.94 -14.21
C LYS A 68 33.83 -20.81 -12.91
N GLY A 69 34.76 -21.74 -12.74
CA GLY A 69 35.54 -21.98 -11.53
C GLY A 69 36.49 -20.86 -11.13
N ALA A 70 36.90 -20.93 -9.88
CA ALA A 70 37.91 -20.10 -9.25
C ALA A 70 39.29 -20.35 -9.88
N GLU A 71 39.98 -19.27 -10.24
CA GLU A 71 41.42 -19.27 -10.50
C GLU A 71 42.10 -18.26 -9.58
N ASP A 72 43.25 -18.69 -9.05
CA ASP A 72 44.12 -18.05 -8.08
C ASP A 72 44.73 -16.72 -8.57
N VAL A 73 44.91 -15.76 -7.64
CA VAL A 73 45.68 -14.52 -7.85
C VAL A 73 46.83 -14.45 -6.86
N PRO A 74 48.10 -14.32 -7.28
CA PRO A 74 49.22 -14.09 -6.36
C PRO A 74 49.64 -12.61 -6.26
N GLY A 75 49.86 -12.17 -5.02
CA GLY A 75 51.07 -11.45 -4.56
C GLY A 75 51.47 -10.10 -5.19
N GLU A 76 51.10 -9.02 -4.50
CA GLU A 76 51.97 -7.94 -3.97
C GLU A 76 53.10 -7.33 -4.82
N LYS A 77 53.09 -5.98 -4.96
CA LYS A 77 54.28 -5.10 -4.80
C LYS A 77 53.91 -3.62 -4.69
N ASP A 78 54.29 -3.05 -3.55
CA ASP A 78 54.32 -1.63 -3.20
C ASP A 78 55.29 -0.79 -4.06
N LYS A 79 55.00 0.52 -4.18
CA LYS A 79 55.99 1.64 -4.16
C LYS A 79 55.32 3.04 -4.09
N ASN A 80 55.32 3.62 -2.88
CA ASN A 80 55.80 4.96 -2.48
C ASN A 80 55.35 6.29 -3.16
N LEU A 81 54.73 7.19 -2.36
CA LEU A 81 55.31 8.41 -1.71
C LEU A 81 54.54 9.76 -1.88
N GLY A 82 54.29 10.45 -0.75
CA GLY A 82 54.15 11.93 -0.62
C GLY A 82 52.89 12.45 0.10
N LYS A 83 52.88 12.60 1.46
CA LYS A 83 53.03 13.86 2.27
C LYS A 83 51.99 14.96 1.97
N LEU A 84 51.27 15.65 2.88
CA LEU A 84 51.30 16.03 4.32
C LEU A 84 49.84 16.44 4.71
N ALA A 85 49.31 16.26 5.93
CA ALA A 85 49.48 17.13 7.11
C ALA A 85 48.83 16.54 8.40
N ASN A 86 49.28 17.00 9.57
CA ASN A 86 49.11 16.42 10.93
C ASN A 86 47.94 16.98 11.80
N PHE A 87 47.30 16.08 12.58
CA PHE A 87 46.80 16.06 14.00
C PHE A 87 46.12 17.29 14.70
N PRO A 88 45.34 17.13 15.83
CA PRO A 88 45.33 16.02 16.81
C PRO A 88 43.97 15.49 17.39
N GLY A 89 43.97 14.20 17.76
CA GLY A 89 43.73 13.69 19.13
C GLY A 89 42.39 13.84 19.88
N ASN A 90 41.63 12.73 19.91
CA ASN A 90 41.01 12.07 21.09
C ASN A 90 39.69 12.61 21.71
N SER A 91 38.60 11.84 21.59
CA SER A 91 37.92 11.19 22.74
C SER A 91 36.63 10.45 22.33
N GLN A 92 36.48 9.28 22.93
CA GLN A 92 35.37 8.32 22.89
C GLN A 92 33.96 8.93 22.75
N ARG A 93 33.20 8.48 21.74
CA ARG A 93 31.77 8.20 21.90
C ARG A 93 31.40 6.89 21.22
N ARG A 94 30.85 5.98 22.02
CA ARG A 94 30.30 4.68 21.63
C ARG A 94 29.28 4.88 20.50
N GLY A 95 29.60 4.41 19.30
CA GLY A 95 28.62 4.22 18.24
C GLY A 95 27.77 3.01 18.59
N SER A 96 26.52 3.24 18.98
CA SER A 96 25.50 2.19 19.01
C SER A 96 25.27 1.77 17.57
N ALA A 97 25.65 0.55 17.22
CA ALA A 97 25.36 -0.02 15.92
C ALA A 97 23.84 -0.06 15.72
N MET A 98 23.33 0.78 14.81
CA MET A 98 21.97 0.64 14.30
C MET A 98 21.89 -0.72 13.62
N SER A 99 20.98 -1.57 14.08
CA SER A 99 20.66 -2.82 13.43
C SER A 99 20.09 -2.51 12.05
N ALA A 100 20.89 -2.71 11.00
CA ALA A 100 20.37 -2.86 9.66
C ALA A 100 19.47 -4.09 9.68
N GLN A 101 18.14 -3.88 9.68
CA GLN A 101 17.19 -4.96 9.49
C GLN A 101 17.48 -5.58 8.12
N CYS A 102 17.97 -6.82 8.11
CA CYS A 102 18.09 -7.62 6.90
C CYS A 102 16.68 -7.84 6.35
N SER A 103 16.37 -7.21 5.21
CA SER A 103 15.16 -7.48 4.46
C SER A 103 15.16 -8.94 3.99
N HIS A 104 14.07 -9.67 4.27
CA HIS A 104 13.93 -11.03 3.76
C HIS A 104 13.80 -10.97 2.22
N PRO A 105 14.34 -11.92 1.44
CA PRO A 105 14.19 -11.93 -0.03
C PRO A 105 12.73 -11.91 -0.51
N CYS A 106 11.80 -12.38 0.33
CA CYS A 106 10.36 -12.28 0.10
C CYS A 106 9.87 -10.83 0.15
N ASP A 107 10.41 -10.02 1.07
CA ASP A 107 10.02 -8.63 1.26
C ASP A 107 10.44 -7.77 0.05
N GLU A 108 11.60 -8.05 -0.58
CA GLU A 108 12.00 -7.35 -1.81
C GLU A 108 11.00 -7.56 -2.96
N ALA A 109 10.48 -8.79 -3.11
CA ALA A 109 9.46 -9.09 -4.12
C ALA A 109 8.15 -8.35 -3.81
N VAL A 110 7.73 -8.30 -2.53
CA VAL A 110 6.57 -7.53 -2.08
C VAL A 110 6.76 -6.04 -2.35
N ILE A 111 7.92 -5.47 -2.00
CA ILE A 111 8.26 -4.06 -2.23
C ILE A 111 8.21 -3.72 -3.73
N ALA A 112 8.62 -4.64 -4.61
CA ALA A 112 8.58 -4.43 -6.06
C ALA A 112 7.15 -4.30 -6.61
N THR A 113 6.14 -4.87 -5.93
CA THR A 113 4.74 -4.78 -6.38
C THR A 113 4.19 -3.35 -6.42
N ASN A 114 4.75 -2.44 -5.60
CA ASN A 114 4.44 -1.02 -5.64
C ASN A 114 4.71 -0.41 -7.02
N ASP A 115 5.86 -0.73 -7.61
CA ASP A 115 6.28 -0.16 -8.89
C ASP A 115 5.35 -0.66 -10.01
N ASP A 116 5.00 -1.95 -10.01
CA ASP A 116 4.04 -2.56 -10.94
C ASP A 116 2.64 -1.92 -10.84
N ALA A 117 2.13 -1.72 -9.62
CA ALA A 117 0.82 -1.11 -9.39
C ALA A 117 0.81 0.35 -9.85
N SER A 118 1.87 1.10 -9.51
CA SER A 118 2.04 2.49 -9.90
C SER A 118 2.07 2.66 -11.42
N GLU A 119 2.80 1.80 -12.14
CA GLU A 119 2.84 1.80 -13.60
C GLU A 119 1.48 1.51 -14.24
N CYS A 120 0.72 0.54 -13.68
CA CYS A 120 -0.60 0.22 -14.19
C CYS A 120 -1.60 1.36 -13.95
N LYS A 121 -1.57 1.99 -12.75
CA LYS A 121 -2.34 3.20 -12.46
C LYS A 121 -1.98 4.31 -13.46
N ARG A 122 -0.70 4.56 -13.71
CA ARG A 122 -0.23 5.59 -14.66
C ARG A 122 -0.66 5.33 -16.11
N SER A 123 -0.64 4.06 -16.54
CA SER A 123 -1.14 3.68 -17.87
C SER A 123 -2.61 4.06 -18.05
N ALA A 124 -3.44 3.79 -17.04
CA ALA A 124 -4.87 4.08 -17.08
C ALA A 124 -5.17 5.59 -16.97
N VAL A 125 -4.47 6.32 -16.08
CA VAL A 125 -4.56 7.80 -15.98
C VAL A 125 -4.25 8.47 -17.31
N ARG A 126 -3.15 8.06 -17.98
CA ARG A 126 -2.78 8.64 -19.29
C ARG A 126 -3.86 8.44 -20.35
N LEU A 127 -4.64 7.36 -20.25
CA LEU A 127 -5.73 7.06 -21.17
C LEU A 127 -7.07 7.71 -20.75
N GLY A 128 -7.07 8.52 -19.68
CA GLY A 128 -8.25 9.26 -19.24
C GLY A 128 -9.26 8.42 -18.46
N TYR A 129 -8.85 7.27 -17.89
CA TYR A 129 -9.76 6.49 -17.03
C TYR A 129 -10.15 7.25 -15.75
N TRP A 130 -9.24 8.03 -15.18
CA TRP A 130 -9.51 9.01 -14.13
C TRP A 130 -8.44 10.12 -14.17
N GLN A 131 -8.70 11.22 -13.48
CA GLN A 131 -7.76 12.34 -13.36
C GLN A 131 -6.81 12.12 -12.17
N ASP A 132 -5.51 12.22 -12.42
CA ASP A 132 -4.48 12.21 -11.39
C ASP A 132 -3.25 12.99 -11.86
N ASP A 133 -3.11 14.21 -11.38
CA ASP A 133 -2.01 15.12 -11.73
C ASP A 133 -0.72 14.84 -10.95
N TYR A 134 -0.77 13.93 -9.98
CA TYR A 134 0.28 13.73 -8.99
C TYR A 134 1.09 12.46 -9.23
N LEU A 135 0.45 11.41 -9.75
CA LEU A 135 1.06 10.09 -9.90
C LEU A 135 2.33 10.12 -10.78
N SER A 136 2.36 11.04 -11.74
CA SER A 136 3.51 11.22 -12.63
C SER A 136 4.80 11.66 -11.90
N PHE A 137 4.71 12.23 -10.70
CA PHE A 137 5.87 12.66 -9.92
C PHE A 137 6.59 11.52 -9.18
N PHE A 138 5.89 10.40 -8.96
CA PHE A 138 6.43 9.24 -8.24
C PHE A 138 7.02 8.18 -9.17
N ILE A 139 6.70 8.24 -10.47
CA ILE A 139 7.09 7.22 -11.44
C ILE A 139 8.07 7.83 -12.44
N LYS A 140 9.27 7.23 -12.56
CA LYS A 140 10.34 7.76 -13.42
C LYS A 140 10.16 7.44 -14.91
N ASN A 141 9.51 6.33 -15.23
CA ASN A 141 9.42 5.83 -16.61
C ASN A 141 8.17 6.37 -17.33
N PRO A 142 8.26 6.64 -18.64
CA PRO A 142 7.05 6.89 -19.44
C PRO A 142 6.10 5.71 -19.30
N ALA A 143 4.80 5.99 -19.17
CA ALA A 143 3.83 4.93 -18.94
C ALA A 143 3.88 3.88 -20.07
N GLU A 144 4.27 2.65 -19.75
CA GLU A 144 4.10 1.55 -20.69
C GLU A 144 2.61 1.30 -20.91
N ARG A 145 2.21 0.98 -22.15
CA ARG A 145 0.82 0.62 -22.43
C ARG A 145 0.50 -0.72 -21.79
N LYS A 146 -0.49 -0.76 -20.89
CA LYS A 146 -1.08 -2.00 -20.40
C LYS A 146 -2.30 -2.38 -21.26
N ALA A 147 -2.69 -3.65 -21.26
CA ALA A 147 -3.86 -4.12 -22.03
C ALA A 147 -5.15 -3.43 -21.56
N PRO A 148 -6.16 -3.22 -22.43
CA PRO A 148 -7.39 -2.54 -22.07
C PRO A 148 -8.06 -3.10 -20.81
N GLU A 149 -8.01 -4.41 -20.63
CA GLU A 149 -8.56 -5.15 -19.50
C GLU A 149 -7.87 -4.76 -18.19
N ILE A 150 -6.55 -4.58 -18.23
CA ILE A 150 -5.76 -4.15 -17.09
C ILE A 150 -6.18 -2.73 -16.69
N ASN A 151 -6.28 -1.81 -17.66
CA ASN A 151 -6.66 -0.42 -17.36
C ASN A 151 -8.09 -0.33 -16.80
N ARG A 152 -9.04 -1.10 -17.35
CA ARG A 152 -10.41 -1.19 -16.82
C ARG A 152 -10.45 -1.77 -15.41
N GLY A 153 -9.62 -2.78 -15.13
CA GLY A 153 -9.51 -3.38 -13.79
C GLY A 153 -8.99 -2.38 -12.77
N TYR A 154 -7.93 -1.64 -13.11
CA TYR A 154 -7.40 -0.58 -12.25
C TYR A 154 -8.37 0.58 -12.06
N PHE A 155 -9.14 0.96 -13.08
CA PHE A 155 -10.21 1.94 -12.93
C PHE A 155 -11.27 1.49 -11.93
N ALA A 156 -11.78 0.25 -12.08
CA ALA A 156 -12.77 -0.30 -11.15
C ALA A 156 -12.22 -0.40 -9.72
N ARG A 157 -10.95 -0.81 -9.57
CA ARG A 157 -10.22 -0.85 -8.30
C ARG A 157 -10.18 0.54 -7.63
N VAL A 158 -9.66 1.54 -8.34
CA VAL A 158 -9.51 2.91 -7.83
C VAL A 158 -10.88 3.53 -7.50
N ARG A 159 -11.85 3.47 -8.42
CA ARG A 159 -13.19 4.01 -8.15
C ARG A 159 -13.93 3.27 -7.04
N GLY A 160 -13.74 1.96 -6.90
CA GLY A 160 -14.36 1.19 -5.82
C GLY A 160 -13.92 1.69 -4.45
N VAL A 161 -12.60 1.84 -4.26
CA VAL A 161 -12.01 2.38 -3.02
C VAL A 161 -12.47 3.82 -2.79
N GLU A 162 -12.45 4.67 -3.82
CA GLU A 162 -12.88 6.07 -3.72
C GLU A 162 -14.35 6.21 -3.33
N ILE A 163 -15.25 5.40 -3.88
CA ILE A 163 -16.67 5.43 -3.50
C ILE A 163 -16.85 5.12 -2.01
N CYS A 164 -16.06 4.19 -1.45
CA CYS A 164 -16.09 3.89 -0.02
C CYS A 164 -15.62 5.09 0.82
N ILE A 165 -14.54 5.74 0.39
CA ILE A 165 -14.01 6.94 1.05
C ILE A 165 -15.01 8.10 0.96
N GLU A 166 -15.55 8.40 -0.22
CA GLU A 166 -16.55 9.45 -0.43
C GLU A 166 -17.77 9.24 0.46
N LYS A 167 -18.27 8.00 0.57
CA LYS A 167 -19.38 7.65 1.46
C LYS A 167 -19.01 7.82 2.93
N PHE A 168 -17.81 7.43 3.32
CA PHE A 168 -17.33 7.61 4.68
C PHE A 168 -17.25 9.10 5.04
N LEU A 169 -16.59 9.91 4.19
CA LEU A 169 -16.47 11.35 4.36
C LEU A 169 -17.83 12.06 4.37
N HIS A 170 -18.77 11.60 3.54
CA HIS A 170 -20.15 12.11 3.57
C HIS A 170 -20.85 11.76 4.89
N LYS A 171 -20.65 10.55 5.43
CA LYS A 171 -21.27 10.12 6.69
C LYS A 171 -20.65 10.79 7.92
N THR A 172 -19.38 11.18 7.83
CA THR A 172 -18.67 11.92 8.88
C THR A 172 -18.66 13.43 8.64
N SER A 173 -19.44 13.92 7.67
CA SER A 173 -19.52 15.34 7.35
C SER A 173 -19.98 16.14 8.57
N GLY A 174 -19.22 17.19 8.91
CA GLY A 174 -19.43 17.97 10.13
C GLY A 174 -18.60 17.51 11.35
N SER A 175 -17.88 16.40 11.24
CA SER A 175 -16.94 15.90 12.25
C SER A 175 -15.53 15.78 11.67
N ALA A 176 -14.52 15.93 12.53
CA ALA A 176 -13.14 15.56 12.20
C ALA A 176 -13.06 14.05 11.90
N CYS A 177 -12.35 13.66 10.84
CA CYS A 177 -12.12 12.26 10.51
C CYS A 177 -10.70 12.02 10.01
N GLN A 178 -10.24 10.78 10.16
CA GLN A 178 -8.89 10.35 9.80
C GLN A 178 -8.93 9.30 8.69
N ILE A 179 -7.88 9.28 7.88
CA ILE A 179 -7.66 8.24 6.87
C ILE A 179 -6.28 7.63 7.14
N ILE A 180 -6.23 6.31 7.24
CA ILE A 180 -4.97 5.56 7.37
C ILE A 180 -4.83 4.60 6.18
N ASN A 181 -3.86 4.87 5.31
CA ASN A 181 -3.54 4.05 4.16
C ASN A 181 -2.41 3.08 4.50
N LEU A 182 -2.77 1.80 4.68
CA LEU A 182 -1.88 0.70 5.00
C LEU A 182 -1.29 0.15 3.71
N GLY A 183 0.05 0.08 3.60
CA GLY A 183 0.73 -0.30 2.36
C GLY A 183 0.47 0.73 1.25
N CYS A 184 0.69 2.01 1.56
CA CYS A 184 0.26 3.13 0.72
C CYS A 184 0.94 3.19 -0.66
N GLY A 185 2.10 2.56 -0.84
CA GLY A 185 2.90 2.68 -2.05
C GLY A 185 3.09 4.14 -2.49
N PHE A 186 3.03 4.37 -3.80
CA PHE A 186 2.99 5.71 -4.40
C PHE A 186 1.58 6.24 -4.64
N ASP A 187 0.61 5.87 -3.79
CA ASP A 187 -0.74 6.39 -3.90
C ASP A 187 -0.79 7.93 -3.72
N THR A 188 -1.72 8.56 -4.41
CA THR A 188 -1.85 10.02 -4.56
C THR A 188 -3.13 10.57 -3.93
N LEU A 189 -3.91 9.72 -3.27
CA LEU A 189 -5.24 10.02 -2.76
C LEU A 189 -5.25 11.30 -1.90
N TYR A 190 -4.24 11.52 -1.05
CA TYR A 190 -4.14 12.74 -0.23
C TYR A 190 -4.29 14.00 -1.07
N TRP A 191 -3.47 14.15 -2.11
CA TRP A 191 -3.46 15.33 -2.96
C TRP A 191 -4.78 15.49 -3.72
N ARG A 192 -5.35 14.39 -4.22
CA ARG A 192 -6.62 14.40 -4.95
C ARG A 192 -7.81 14.77 -4.07
N LEU A 193 -7.84 14.27 -2.82
CA LEU A 193 -8.86 14.67 -1.83
C LEU A 193 -8.71 16.14 -1.42
N ARG A 194 -7.47 16.62 -1.22
CA ARG A 194 -7.18 18.04 -0.95
C ARG A 194 -7.66 18.95 -2.07
N GLU A 195 -7.42 18.58 -3.33
CA GLU A 195 -7.93 19.33 -4.49
C GLU A 195 -9.45 19.32 -4.60
N SER A 196 -10.08 18.24 -4.17
CA SER A 196 -11.54 18.11 -4.18
C SER A 196 -12.23 18.86 -3.03
N GLY A 197 -11.45 19.56 -2.17
CA GLY A 197 -11.98 20.37 -1.06
C GLY A 197 -12.35 19.58 0.20
N TYR A 198 -12.00 18.29 0.28
CA TYR A 198 -12.23 17.52 1.49
C TYR A 198 -11.31 17.98 2.63
N GLN A 199 -11.91 18.21 3.80
CA GLN A 199 -11.18 18.49 5.03
C GLN A 199 -11.01 17.19 5.80
N ILE A 200 -9.76 16.78 5.97
CA ILE A 200 -9.38 15.54 6.66
C ILE A 200 -8.53 15.98 7.84
N ALA A 201 -8.92 15.55 9.05
CA ALA A 201 -8.23 15.94 10.27
C ALA A 201 -6.82 15.39 10.32
N ASN A 202 -6.64 14.13 9.89
CA ASN A 202 -5.34 13.51 9.79
C ASN A 202 -5.30 12.46 8.67
N PHE A 203 -4.28 12.52 7.81
CA PHE A 203 -4.05 11.55 6.73
C PHE A 203 -2.70 10.88 6.91
N ILE A 204 -2.72 9.58 7.19
CA ILE A 204 -1.53 8.81 7.53
C ILE A 204 -1.30 7.73 6.49
N GLU A 205 -0.07 7.68 5.98
CA GLU A 205 0.39 6.69 5.03
C GLU A 205 1.49 5.83 5.66
N LEU A 206 1.32 4.51 5.56
CA LEU A 206 2.22 3.52 6.16
C LEU A 206 2.68 2.55 5.08
N ASP A 207 3.97 2.30 4.99
CA ASP A 207 4.55 1.29 4.11
C ASP A 207 5.93 0.89 4.63
N PHE A 208 6.57 -0.10 4.00
CA PHE A 208 7.95 -0.43 4.31
C PHE A 208 8.87 0.79 4.20
N PRO A 209 9.87 0.93 5.09
CA PRO A 209 10.83 2.03 5.08
C PRO A 209 11.48 2.30 3.71
N THR A 210 11.71 1.26 2.91
CA THR A 210 12.29 1.37 1.56
C THR A 210 11.35 2.03 0.55
N VAL A 211 10.04 1.83 0.68
CA VAL A 211 9.00 2.45 -0.16
C VAL A 211 8.78 3.90 0.27
N THR A 212 8.60 4.13 1.57
CA THR A 212 8.37 5.48 2.10
C THR A 212 9.58 6.38 1.88
N ALA A 213 10.81 5.88 2.00
CA ALA A 213 12.02 6.65 1.66
C ALA A 213 12.00 7.19 0.22
N LYS A 214 11.59 6.37 -0.76
CA LYS A 214 11.45 6.79 -2.17
C LYS A 214 10.35 7.86 -2.32
N LYS A 215 9.22 7.70 -1.63
CA LYS A 215 8.08 8.63 -1.67
C LYS A 215 8.43 9.97 -1.01
N CYS A 216 9.02 9.96 0.20
CA CYS A 216 9.55 11.13 0.88
C CYS A 216 10.56 11.90 0.01
N TYR A 217 11.46 11.18 -0.66
CA TYR A 217 12.41 11.79 -1.60
C TYR A 217 11.71 12.48 -2.78
N ALA A 218 10.71 11.84 -3.37
CA ALA A 218 9.93 12.41 -4.48
C ALA A 218 9.16 13.67 -4.04
N ILE A 219 8.51 13.63 -2.87
CA ILE A 219 7.82 14.78 -2.27
C ILE A 219 8.80 15.93 -2.05
N LYS A 220 9.92 15.67 -1.37
CA LYS A 220 10.94 16.69 -1.04
C LYS A 220 11.49 17.41 -2.26
N ARG A 221 11.60 16.72 -3.41
CA ARG A 221 12.13 17.30 -4.66
C ARG A 221 11.08 18.03 -5.49
N ASN A 222 9.81 17.95 -5.15
CA ASN A 222 8.73 18.49 -5.96
C ASN A 222 7.93 19.55 -5.20
N LYS A 223 8.07 20.81 -5.64
CA LYS A 223 7.38 21.95 -5.03
C LYS A 223 5.86 21.81 -5.06
N ARG A 224 5.28 21.28 -6.15
CA ARG A 224 3.81 21.08 -6.26
C ARG A 224 3.28 20.09 -5.23
N LEU A 225 4.06 19.06 -4.89
CA LEU A 225 3.68 18.11 -3.83
C LEU A 225 3.79 18.76 -2.44
N LEU A 226 4.89 19.48 -2.19
CA LEU A 226 5.12 20.17 -0.91
C LEU A 226 4.10 21.28 -0.63
N GLU A 227 3.75 22.09 -1.64
CA GLU A 227 2.77 23.18 -1.50
C GLU A 227 1.40 22.70 -1.04
N LYS A 228 1.03 21.44 -1.32
CA LYS A 228 -0.24 20.86 -0.87
C LYS A 228 -0.19 20.27 0.53
N ILE A 229 1.00 19.97 1.03
CA ILE A 229 1.25 19.37 2.35
C ILE A 229 1.61 20.44 3.38
N HIS A 230 2.36 21.47 2.97
CA HIS A 230 2.76 22.56 3.83
C HIS A 230 1.66 23.62 3.87
N VAL A 231 1.07 23.80 5.05
CA VAL A 231 0.20 24.93 5.34
C VAL A 231 1.06 26.00 6.02
N PRO A 232 1.19 27.22 5.45
CA PRO A 232 2.12 28.24 5.93
C PRO A 232 2.01 28.59 7.42
N ASP A 233 0.82 28.44 8.00
CA ASP A 233 0.52 28.84 9.38
C ASP A 233 0.59 27.68 10.39
N ASP A 234 0.90 26.46 9.94
CA ASP A 234 0.62 25.22 10.69
C ASP A 234 1.89 24.39 11.00
N GLY A 235 3.06 25.03 10.92
CA GLY A 235 4.36 24.48 11.31
C GLY A 235 5.25 24.00 10.15
N GLU A 236 6.48 23.62 10.50
CA GLU A 236 7.49 23.13 9.56
C GLU A 236 7.25 21.65 9.18
N VAL A 237 7.47 21.33 7.91
CA VAL A 237 7.48 19.93 7.45
C VAL A 237 8.75 19.24 7.95
N ARG A 238 8.59 18.27 8.86
CA ARG A 238 9.67 17.47 9.40
C ARG A 238 9.95 16.29 8.48
N LEU A 239 11.17 16.19 7.97
CA LEU A 239 11.59 15.16 7.02
C LEU A 239 12.72 14.32 7.62
N SER A 240 12.52 13.01 7.68
CA SER A 240 13.57 12.02 7.93
C SER A 240 13.86 11.21 6.66
N SER A 241 14.72 10.19 6.75
CA SER A 241 15.02 9.32 5.60
C SER A 241 13.82 8.52 5.11
N THR A 242 12.92 8.13 6.03
CA THR A 242 11.81 7.20 5.77
C THR A 242 10.46 7.82 6.13
N ASP A 243 10.46 8.94 6.84
CA ASP A 243 9.26 9.55 7.39
C ASP A 243 9.17 11.03 7.00
N LEU A 244 7.95 11.51 6.90
CA LEU A 244 7.63 12.92 6.70
C LEU A 244 6.39 13.22 7.54
N HIS A 245 6.49 14.27 8.37
CA HIS A 245 5.38 14.79 9.16
C HIS A 245 5.11 16.25 8.79
N ALA A 246 3.89 16.54 8.39
CA ALA A 246 3.33 17.87 8.25
C ALA A 246 2.16 18.03 9.23
N SER A 247 1.33 19.06 9.08
CA SER A 247 0.26 19.34 10.04
C SER A 247 -0.85 18.31 10.06
N ASN A 248 -1.30 17.85 8.88
CA ASN A 248 -2.37 16.84 8.77
C ASN A 248 -2.04 15.69 7.80
N TYR A 249 -0.77 15.58 7.41
CA TYR A 249 -0.28 14.55 6.51
C TYR A 249 1.00 13.94 7.04
N HIS A 250 1.02 12.62 7.15
CA HIS A 250 2.17 11.85 7.59
C HIS A 250 2.40 10.68 6.64
N ILE A 251 3.66 10.43 6.33
CA ILE A 251 4.10 9.19 5.71
C ILE A 251 5.21 8.62 6.58
N MET A 252 5.12 7.33 6.94
CA MET A 252 6.05 6.71 7.89
C MET A 252 6.43 5.31 7.45
N GLY A 253 7.73 5.03 7.48
CA GLY A 253 8.27 3.70 7.26
C GLY A 253 7.97 2.79 8.45
N VAL A 254 7.18 1.74 8.23
CA VAL A 254 6.85 0.72 9.24
C VAL A 254 6.56 -0.62 8.58
N ASP A 255 7.01 -1.70 9.22
CA ASP A 255 6.53 -3.04 8.91
C ASP A 255 5.19 -3.28 9.60
N LEU A 256 4.11 -3.46 8.84
CA LEU A 256 2.76 -3.67 9.38
C LEU A 256 2.63 -4.96 10.22
N ARG A 257 3.60 -5.87 10.14
CA ARG A 257 3.70 -7.06 11.00
C ARG A 257 4.12 -6.70 12.44
N ASN A 258 4.78 -5.55 12.62
CA ASN A 258 5.28 -5.07 13.90
C ASN A 258 4.30 -4.07 14.54
N ILE A 259 3.39 -4.59 15.37
CA ILE A 259 2.31 -3.81 15.99
C ILE A 259 2.83 -2.74 16.96
N ASP A 260 3.90 -3.03 17.70
CA ASP A 260 4.48 -2.07 18.65
C ASP A 260 5.08 -0.87 17.91
N GLU A 261 5.78 -1.12 16.80
CA GLU A 261 6.32 -0.06 15.94
C GLU A 261 5.20 0.74 15.26
N LEU A 262 4.17 0.06 14.76
CA LEU A 262 2.97 0.71 14.21
C LEU A 262 2.34 1.67 15.22
N GLN A 263 2.11 1.22 16.45
CA GLN A 263 1.57 2.06 17.50
C GLN A 263 2.45 3.28 17.79
N ASN A 264 3.78 3.09 17.86
CA ASN A 264 4.72 4.18 18.08
C ASN A 264 4.68 5.22 16.95
N LYS A 265 4.61 4.77 15.70
CA LYS A 265 4.47 5.66 14.53
C LYS A 265 3.16 6.42 14.54
N LEU A 266 2.04 5.75 14.82
CA LEU A 266 0.74 6.41 14.91
C LEU A 266 0.71 7.48 16.02
N ASN A 267 1.36 7.24 17.15
CA ASN A 267 1.51 8.26 18.20
C ASN A 267 2.37 9.46 17.74
N GLN A 268 3.41 9.25 16.94
CA GLN A 268 4.23 10.33 16.35
C GLN A 268 3.47 11.17 15.32
N ALA A 269 2.44 10.58 14.70
CA ALA A 269 1.50 11.25 13.82
C ALA A 269 0.30 11.86 14.56
N GLU A 270 0.33 11.90 15.89
CA GLU A 270 -0.71 12.52 16.74
C GLU A 270 -2.11 11.97 16.42
N ILE A 271 -2.19 10.64 16.24
CA ILE A 271 -3.47 9.97 15.98
C ILE A 271 -4.46 10.23 17.13
N ASP A 272 -5.70 10.56 16.79
CA ASP A 272 -6.80 10.61 17.73
C ASP A 272 -7.65 9.34 17.59
N TYR A 273 -7.54 8.44 18.57
CA TYR A 273 -8.29 7.18 18.59
C TYR A 273 -9.81 7.36 18.77
N THR A 274 -10.28 8.55 19.15
CA THR A 274 -11.69 8.81 19.48
C THR A 274 -12.53 9.24 18.29
N ILE A 275 -11.89 9.70 17.20
CA ILE A 275 -12.60 10.22 16.02
C ILE A 275 -12.75 9.16 14.91
N PRO A 276 -13.77 9.31 14.03
CA PRO A 276 -13.99 8.39 12.93
C PRO A 276 -12.74 8.19 12.07
N THR A 277 -12.32 6.93 11.91
CA THR A 277 -11.11 6.58 11.15
C THR A 277 -11.40 5.52 10.08
N ILE A 278 -11.04 5.80 8.83
CA ILE A 278 -11.12 4.81 7.75
C ILE A 278 -9.73 4.26 7.42
N PHE A 279 -9.63 2.93 7.42
CA PHE A 279 -8.44 2.19 7.02
C PHE A 279 -8.56 1.72 5.58
N LEU A 280 -7.49 1.87 4.81
CA LEU A 280 -7.39 1.41 3.44
C LEU A 280 -6.29 0.35 3.36
N ALA A 281 -6.61 -0.82 2.80
CA ALA A 281 -5.65 -1.86 2.46
C ALA A 281 -5.90 -2.28 1.00
N GLU A 282 -5.18 -1.66 0.07
CA GLU A 282 -5.38 -1.83 -1.37
C GLU A 282 -4.32 -2.75 -1.99
N CYS A 283 -4.60 -4.06 -2.04
CA CYS A 283 -3.71 -5.17 -2.36
C CYS A 283 -2.52 -5.25 -1.39
N VAL A 284 -2.81 -5.37 -0.09
CA VAL A 284 -1.77 -5.34 0.96
C VAL A 284 -1.80 -6.58 1.83
N LEU A 285 -2.95 -6.92 2.42
CA LEU A 285 -3.06 -8.02 3.38
C LEU A 285 -2.72 -9.39 2.76
N VAL A 286 -2.94 -9.56 1.45
CA VAL A 286 -2.54 -10.75 0.68
C VAL A 286 -1.03 -11.06 0.74
N TYR A 287 -0.19 -10.06 1.03
CA TYR A 287 1.27 -10.23 1.15
C TYR A 287 1.75 -10.46 2.58
N ILE A 288 0.85 -10.43 3.56
CA ILE A 288 1.15 -10.59 4.98
C ILE A 288 0.65 -11.96 5.46
N GLU A 289 1.41 -12.65 6.30
CA GLU A 289 0.98 -13.94 6.82
C GLU A 289 -0.33 -13.82 7.61
N THR A 290 -1.22 -14.81 7.48
CA THR A 290 -2.56 -14.80 8.09
C THR A 290 -2.56 -14.43 9.57
N GLN A 291 -1.58 -14.93 10.34
CA GLN A 291 -1.47 -14.62 11.76
C GLN A 291 -1.13 -13.15 12.01
N ASN A 292 -0.26 -12.56 11.19
CA ASN A 292 0.11 -11.15 11.28
C ASN A 292 -1.07 -10.26 10.85
N CYS A 293 -1.83 -10.65 9.82
CA CYS A 293 -3.11 -10.02 9.47
C CYS A 293 -4.10 -10.06 10.64
N HIS A 294 -4.22 -11.21 11.33
CA HIS A 294 -5.08 -11.33 12.52
C HIS A 294 -4.68 -10.32 13.61
N ASN A 295 -3.39 -10.28 13.92
CA ASN A 295 -2.86 -9.41 14.96
C ASN A 295 -3.11 -7.93 14.62
N LEU A 296 -2.84 -7.53 13.38
CA LEU A 296 -3.07 -6.18 12.88
C LEU A 296 -4.56 -5.80 12.98
N LEU A 297 -5.45 -6.59 12.39
CA LEU A 297 -6.88 -6.28 12.36
C LEU A 297 -7.49 -6.26 13.76
N LYS A 298 -7.10 -7.20 14.62
CA LYS A 298 -7.52 -7.23 16.03
C LYS A 298 -7.06 -5.98 16.77
N TRP A 299 -5.81 -5.57 16.58
CA TRP A 299 -5.28 -4.37 17.21
C TRP A 299 -6.03 -3.12 16.76
N LEU A 300 -6.28 -2.96 15.45
CA LEU A 300 -7.03 -1.83 14.90
C LEU A 300 -8.47 -1.79 15.44
N ALA A 301 -9.18 -2.92 15.43
CA ALA A 301 -10.54 -3.00 15.96
C ALA A 301 -10.62 -2.69 17.47
N THR A 302 -9.58 -3.04 18.23
CA THR A 302 -9.53 -2.78 19.67
C THR A 302 -9.30 -1.29 19.99
N HIS A 303 -8.49 -0.58 19.19
CA HIS A 303 -8.08 0.79 19.50
C HIS A 303 -8.93 1.86 18.81
N PHE A 304 -9.64 1.54 17.72
CA PHE A 304 -10.44 2.49 16.95
C PHE A 304 -11.94 2.15 17.03
N PRO A 305 -12.66 2.62 18.07
CA PRO A 305 -14.06 2.27 18.30
C PRO A 305 -15.01 2.74 17.19
N ILE A 306 -14.65 3.79 16.46
CA ILE A 306 -15.43 4.31 15.33
C ILE A 306 -14.56 4.18 14.08
N SER A 307 -14.64 3.03 13.42
CA SER A 307 -13.81 2.76 12.25
C SER A 307 -14.53 2.09 11.10
N ALA A 308 -13.97 2.29 9.90
CA ALA A 308 -14.32 1.56 8.69
C ALA A 308 -13.05 0.95 8.10
N PHE A 309 -13.14 -0.22 7.48
CA PHE A 309 -11.99 -0.87 6.85
C PHE A 309 -12.33 -1.23 5.40
N VAL A 310 -11.54 -0.72 4.46
CA VAL A 310 -11.66 -1.02 3.03
C VAL A 310 -10.51 -1.93 2.63
N ASN A 311 -10.83 -3.19 2.36
CA ASN A 311 -9.89 -4.18 1.84
C ASN A 311 -10.20 -4.43 0.36
N TYR A 312 -9.22 -4.25 -0.51
CA TYR A 312 -9.26 -4.69 -1.90
C TYR A 312 -8.13 -5.68 -2.12
N GLU A 313 -8.42 -6.95 -2.40
CA GLU A 313 -7.40 -7.96 -2.67
C GLU A 313 -7.95 -9.04 -3.61
N GLN A 314 -7.07 -9.94 -4.08
CA GLN A 314 -7.51 -11.10 -4.83
C GLN A 314 -8.32 -12.04 -3.94
N ASP A 315 -9.48 -12.48 -4.42
CA ASP A 315 -10.18 -13.63 -3.84
C ASP A 315 -9.76 -14.90 -4.61
N ILE A 316 -9.31 -15.92 -3.87
CA ILE A 316 -8.87 -17.20 -4.45
C ILE A 316 -10.05 -18.19 -4.57
N GLU A 317 -11.25 -17.83 -4.10
CA GLU A 317 -12.40 -18.73 -4.16
C GLU A 317 -13.05 -18.79 -5.57
N ILE A 318 -12.36 -19.46 -6.50
CA ILE A 318 -12.98 -20.01 -7.71
C ILE A 318 -13.12 -21.52 -7.51
N THR A 319 -14.08 -21.92 -6.67
CA THR A 319 -14.67 -23.25 -6.81
C THR A 319 -15.79 -23.10 -7.83
N VAL A 320 -15.51 -23.39 -9.11
CA VAL A 320 -16.57 -23.70 -10.08
C VAL A 320 -17.15 -25.06 -9.71
N GLU A 321 -17.89 -25.13 -8.61
CA GLU A 321 -18.79 -26.24 -8.38
C GLU A 321 -20.00 -26.01 -9.29
N LYS A 322 -20.07 -26.79 -10.37
CA LYS A 322 -21.27 -26.99 -11.19
C LYS A 322 -22.47 -27.31 -10.28
N ARG A 323 -23.23 -26.33 -9.86
CA ARG A 323 -24.65 -26.48 -9.50
C ARG A 323 -25.52 -26.12 -10.70
N MET A 324 -25.41 -26.94 -11.74
CA MET A 324 -26.32 -26.98 -12.90
C MET A 324 -27.06 -28.33 -12.94
N SER A 325 -27.42 -28.87 -11.77
CA SER A 325 -28.15 -30.15 -11.67
C SER A 325 -29.19 -30.19 -10.53
N SER A 326 -29.63 -29.03 -10.02
CA SER A 326 -30.62 -28.99 -8.92
C SER A 326 -31.82 -28.09 -9.16
N LEU A 327 -32.00 -27.58 -10.38
CA LEU A 327 -33.25 -26.94 -10.78
C LEU A 327 -33.93 -27.85 -11.80
N ASN A 328 -34.63 -28.86 -11.27
CA ASN A 328 -35.83 -29.36 -11.91
C ASN A 328 -36.84 -28.20 -11.85
N ILE A 329 -36.96 -27.47 -12.94
CA ILE A 329 -38.15 -26.69 -13.27
C ILE A 329 -38.42 -27.04 -14.73
N ASP A 330 -39.57 -27.66 -14.98
CA ASP A 330 -40.12 -27.97 -16.30
C ASP A 330 -40.18 -26.76 -17.23
#